data_AF-A0A9E1URR9-F1
#
_entry.id   AF-A0A9E1URR9-F1
#
_cell.length_a   1.000
_cell.length_b   1.000
_cell.length_c   1.000
_cell.angle_alpha   90.00
_cell.angle_beta   90.00
_cell.angle_gamma   90.00
#
_symmetry.space_group_name_H-M   'P 1'
#
loop_
_entity.id
_entity.type
_entity.pdbx_description
1 polymer ?
#
loop_
_entity_poly.entity_id
_entity_poly.type
_entity_poly.pdbx_seq_one_letter_code
_entity_poly.pdbx_strand_id
1 'polypeptide(L)'
;MHNRFAPLICLFVLSASVAQAQVPAPIIDLSLAGDLVNRGSLGGTAALVEYAEGEGPLWDASALGGCVDLTRASRHGGEFGTDVSRTGGAVVFPGDQLVDIDCFTVVLWARQNPTKNGINSRLAMTETGWDLLPNSRGVGLSFLAGGMKKTNAGLSVPASARGRVPALTDWRFIAVAVDRDTVRGCLGGLTREVVPMREAPRPGALRPAWGKLVIGNLIGIRPFNGWLARFRIYDRALSLAEMSAIATADRADAARSGIATLQPRPKPVRPLAFKRSAIPFSTRWQRAKALEVMQSFHATDCLWVYGNKPDYAASIQAAGLRYQGALHGLQGTAKATPGKSAAGDTSGRHEDLDGNKNMPNWMVTFKPPHYTGCCNQPAFRDIFFADVKTYVDMGVDMIHVDDSAMNASWVNYGGVCFCPHCRAGFREFLRKTKTDDEQRALGITDIDTFDYRAHLKAPGVPDAAPYRKEFKALPLTPA
;
A
#
# COMPACT_ATOMS: atom_id res chain seq x y z
N MET A 1 48.69 -39.62 -44.20
CA MET A 1 48.03 -40.77 -43.53
C MET A 1 48.45 -40.75 -42.08
N HIS A 2 47.61 -40.23 -41.19
CA HIS A 2 47.95 -39.94 -39.79
C HIS A 2 46.93 -40.57 -38.83
N ASN A 3 47.46 -40.96 -37.69
CA ASN A 3 46.90 -41.83 -36.66
C ASN A 3 45.62 -41.29 -36.01
N ARG A 4 44.74 -42.23 -35.65
CA ARG A 4 43.56 -42.02 -34.81
C ARG A 4 43.95 -42.11 -33.33
N PHE A 5 43.63 -41.09 -32.56
CA PHE A 5 43.43 -41.16 -31.10
C PHE A 5 42.10 -40.48 -30.79
N ALA A 6 41.22 -41.19 -30.09
CA ALA A 6 40.00 -40.64 -29.51
C ALA A 6 40.16 -40.59 -27.98
N PRO A 7 39.81 -39.50 -27.29
CA PRO A 7 39.68 -39.51 -25.85
C PRO A 7 38.22 -39.72 -25.44
N LEU A 8 37.99 -40.68 -24.54
CA LEU A 8 36.80 -40.75 -23.71
C LEU A 8 36.79 -39.54 -22.76
N ILE A 9 35.76 -38.69 -22.84
CA ILE A 9 35.47 -37.68 -21.82
C ILE A 9 34.39 -38.24 -20.90
N CYS A 10 34.78 -38.64 -19.69
CA CYS A 10 33.86 -38.92 -18.59
C CYS A 10 33.33 -37.58 -18.04
N LEU A 11 32.06 -37.30 -18.27
CA LEU A 11 31.34 -36.19 -17.67
C LEU A 11 30.87 -36.63 -16.26
N PHE A 12 31.56 -36.20 -15.21
CA PHE A 12 31.05 -36.30 -13.84
C PHE A 12 30.03 -35.17 -13.61
N VAL A 13 28.73 -35.51 -13.64
CA VAL A 13 27.68 -34.62 -13.15
C VAL A 13 27.66 -34.72 -11.62
N LEU A 14 28.28 -33.75 -10.95
CA LEU A 14 28.11 -33.52 -9.52
C LEU A 14 26.72 -32.91 -9.29
N SER A 15 25.72 -33.76 -9.08
CA SER A 15 24.44 -33.34 -8.51
C SER A 15 24.64 -33.02 -7.03
N ALA A 16 24.85 -31.73 -6.72
CA ALA A 16 24.75 -31.22 -5.37
C ALA A 16 23.27 -31.30 -4.93
N SER A 17 22.89 -32.42 -4.31
CA SER A 17 21.62 -32.52 -3.58
C SER A 17 21.66 -31.52 -2.42
N VAL A 18 21.06 -30.34 -2.63
CA VAL A 18 20.77 -29.41 -1.54
C VAL A 18 19.77 -30.13 -0.63
N ALA A 19 20.25 -30.65 0.50
CA ALA A 19 19.40 -31.20 1.53
C ALA A 19 18.40 -30.12 1.95
N GLN A 20 17.14 -30.29 1.56
CA GLN A 20 16.08 -29.36 1.92
C GLN A 20 15.86 -29.52 3.43
N ALA A 21 16.19 -28.48 4.21
CA ALA A 21 16.07 -28.53 5.66
C ALA A 21 14.62 -28.87 6.03
N GLN A 22 14.41 -30.01 6.68
CA GLN A 22 13.09 -30.45 7.11
C GLN A 22 12.61 -29.53 8.23
N VAL A 23 11.62 -28.69 7.93
CA VAL A 23 11.00 -27.81 8.92
C VAL A 23 10.15 -28.69 9.86
N PRO A 24 10.33 -28.58 11.18
CA PRO A 24 9.54 -29.35 12.15
C PRO A 24 8.06 -28.92 12.11
N ALA A 25 7.17 -29.71 12.70
CA ALA A 25 5.80 -29.26 12.92
C ALA A 25 5.77 -28.19 14.03
N PRO A 26 5.01 -27.09 13.87
CA PRO A 26 4.79 -26.12 14.94
C PRO A 26 3.83 -26.67 16.02
N ILE A 27 3.96 -26.15 17.24
CA ILE A 27 3.00 -26.40 18.33
C ILE A 27 1.73 -25.57 18.20
N ILE A 28 1.85 -24.37 17.62
CA ILE A 28 0.74 -23.50 17.21
C ILE A 28 0.89 -23.20 15.72
N ASP A 29 -0.12 -23.50 14.91
CA ASP A 29 -0.26 -23.08 13.51
C ASP A 29 -1.65 -22.52 13.28
N LEU A 30 -1.74 -21.19 13.32
CA LEU A 30 -2.93 -20.43 12.99
C LEU A 30 -2.73 -19.87 11.59
N SER A 31 -3.44 -20.43 10.60
CA SER A 31 -3.41 -19.93 9.21
C SER A 31 -3.84 -18.46 9.15
N LEU A 32 -4.75 -18.08 10.04
CA LEU A 32 -5.46 -16.79 10.04
C LEU A 32 -6.21 -16.56 8.73
N ALA A 33 -6.75 -17.63 8.14
CA ALA A 33 -7.42 -17.61 6.85
C ALA A 33 -8.84 -18.19 6.93
N GLY A 34 -9.77 -17.39 7.48
CA GLY A 34 -11.20 -17.74 7.55
C GLY A 34 -11.60 -18.63 8.72
N ASP A 35 -10.63 -19.18 9.46
CA ASP A 35 -10.84 -19.89 10.73
C ASP A 35 -9.69 -19.65 11.71
N LEU A 36 -9.91 -20.06 12.96
CA LEU A 36 -8.97 -19.93 14.07
C LEU A 36 -8.59 -21.29 14.67
N VAL A 37 -8.73 -22.37 13.90
CA VAL A 37 -8.35 -23.71 14.35
C VAL A 37 -6.82 -23.81 14.34
N ASN A 38 -6.25 -24.15 15.49
CA ASN A 38 -4.83 -24.45 15.59
C ASN A 38 -4.55 -25.82 14.95
N ARG A 39 -3.71 -25.81 13.91
CA ARG A 39 -3.27 -27.01 13.19
C ARG A 39 -1.93 -27.56 13.69
N GLY A 40 -1.33 -26.89 14.68
CA GLY A 40 -0.14 -27.35 15.38
C GLY A 40 -0.45 -28.48 16.36
N SER A 41 0.60 -29.06 16.94
CA SER A 41 0.48 -30.26 17.78
C SER A 41 -0.35 -30.09 19.06
N LEU A 42 -0.54 -28.86 19.55
CA LEU A 42 -1.39 -28.59 20.73
C LEU A 42 -2.88 -28.60 20.41
N GLY A 43 -3.28 -28.50 19.13
CA GLY A 43 -4.67 -28.38 18.74
C GLY A 43 -5.39 -27.18 19.40
N GLY A 44 -6.71 -27.25 19.49
CA GLY A 44 -7.53 -26.18 20.05
C GLY A 44 -7.90 -25.08 19.04
N THR A 45 -8.64 -24.08 19.51
CA THR A 45 -9.20 -23.02 18.66
C THR A 45 -9.03 -21.68 19.34
N ALA A 46 -8.48 -20.70 18.62
CA ALA A 46 -8.45 -19.30 19.07
C ALA A 46 -9.81 -18.61 18.85
N ALA A 47 -9.99 -17.44 19.47
CA ALA A 47 -11.18 -16.61 19.28
C ALA A 47 -10.81 -15.20 18.81
N LEU A 48 -11.68 -14.60 17.99
CA LEU A 48 -11.65 -13.16 17.78
C LEU A 48 -12.24 -12.49 19.01
N VAL A 49 -11.50 -11.53 19.58
CA VAL A 49 -11.93 -10.75 20.73
C VAL A 49 -11.97 -9.29 20.34
N GLU A 50 -13.11 -8.66 20.60
CA GLU A 50 -13.30 -7.22 20.46
C GLU A 50 -13.15 -6.55 21.82
N TYR A 51 -12.28 -5.54 21.90
CA TYR A 51 -12.05 -4.79 23.15
C TYR A 51 -12.75 -3.44 23.16
N ALA A 52 -13.06 -2.88 22.00
CA ALA A 52 -13.86 -1.66 21.83
C ALA A 52 -14.88 -1.83 20.69
N GLU A 53 -16.07 -1.29 20.91
CA GLU A 53 -17.22 -1.46 20.02
C GLU A 53 -16.90 -1.03 18.58
N GLY A 54 -17.12 -1.94 17.63
CA GLY A 54 -16.89 -1.74 16.20
C GLY A 54 -15.42 -1.82 15.78
N GLU A 55 -14.49 -2.02 16.71
CA GLU A 55 -13.04 -2.04 16.45
C GLU A 55 -12.43 -3.45 16.39
N GLY A 56 -13.27 -4.49 16.45
CA GLY A 56 -12.84 -5.89 16.46
C GLY A 56 -12.15 -6.36 15.17
N PRO A 57 -11.44 -7.49 15.21
CA PRO A 57 -10.74 -8.02 14.04
C PRO A 57 -11.73 -8.56 13.01
N LEU A 58 -11.33 -8.54 11.75
CA LEU A 58 -12.07 -9.13 10.64
C LEU A 58 -11.24 -10.12 9.85
N TRP A 59 -11.91 -10.93 9.05
CA TRP A 59 -11.27 -11.66 7.94
C TRP A 59 -11.09 -10.74 6.74
N ASP A 60 -9.93 -10.82 6.09
CA ASP A 60 -9.62 -10.10 4.86
C ASP A 60 -8.75 -10.97 3.93
N ALA A 61 -8.58 -10.53 2.69
CA ALA A 61 -7.70 -11.15 1.71
C ALA A 61 -6.30 -10.51 1.71
N SER A 62 -5.28 -11.33 1.48
CA SER A 62 -3.89 -10.92 1.36
C SER A 62 -3.20 -11.62 0.19
N ALA A 63 -1.98 -11.17 -0.10
CA ALA A 63 -1.11 -11.89 -1.03
C ALA A 63 -0.72 -13.30 -0.55
N LEU A 64 -1.04 -13.67 0.70
CA LEU A 64 -0.75 -14.98 1.29
C LEU A 64 -1.99 -15.88 1.40
N GLY A 65 -3.11 -15.48 0.80
CA GLY A 65 -4.44 -16.07 1.00
C GLY A 65 -5.27 -15.25 1.99
N GLY A 66 -6.08 -15.90 2.81
CA GLY A 66 -6.80 -15.22 3.89
C GLY A 66 -5.86 -14.64 4.96
N CYS A 67 -6.30 -13.59 5.64
CA CYS A 67 -5.60 -12.95 6.74
C CYS A 67 -6.59 -12.38 7.77
N VAL A 68 -6.08 -11.94 8.92
CA VAL A 68 -6.84 -11.14 9.88
C VAL A 68 -6.51 -9.66 9.67
N ASP A 69 -7.55 -8.84 9.51
CA ASP A 69 -7.52 -7.39 9.47
C ASP A 69 -7.81 -6.81 10.87
N LEU A 70 -6.85 -6.06 11.40
CA LEU A 70 -6.91 -5.35 12.68
C LEU A 70 -6.97 -3.82 12.49
N THR A 71 -7.24 -3.34 11.27
CA THR A 71 -7.19 -1.91 10.92
C THR A 71 -8.36 -1.09 11.46
N ARG A 72 -9.39 -1.75 12.00
CA ARG A 72 -10.52 -1.09 12.67
C ARG A 72 -10.17 -0.46 14.01
N ALA A 73 -9.03 -0.80 14.60
CA ALA A 73 -8.56 -0.16 15.81
C ALA A 73 -8.42 1.36 15.60
N SER A 74 -9.04 2.17 16.47
CA SER A 74 -9.02 3.64 16.37
C SER A 74 -7.63 4.25 16.55
N ARG A 75 -6.68 3.48 17.09
CA ARG A 75 -5.26 3.84 17.18
C ARG A 75 -4.34 2.70 16.78
N HIS A 76 -3.08 3.04 16.56
CA HIS A 76 -1.99 2.09 16.38
C HIS A 76 -1.03 2.20 17.56
N GLY A 77 -0.99 1.19 18.43
CA GLY A 77 -0.19 1.14 19.64
C GLY A 77 -0.77 1.98 20.79
N GLY A 78 0.10 2.45 21.68
CA GLY A 78 -0.27 3.37 22.76
C GLY A 78 0.91 3.67 23.69
N GLU A 79 0.81 4.78 24.40
CA GLU A 79 1.78 5.23 25.37
C GLU A 79 1.56 4.56 26.73
N PHE A 80 2.65 4.11 27.36
CA PHE A 80 2.57 3.43 28.65
C PHE A 80 2.20 4.42 29.76
N GLY A 81 1.17 4.08 30.54
CA GLY A 81 0.69 4.93 31.65
C GLY A 81 -0.28 6.02 31.24
N THR A 82 -0.31 6.40 29.95
CA THR A 82 -1.23 7.40 29.40
C THR A 82 -2.47 6.74 28.79
N ASP A 83 -2.26 5.77 27.89
CA ASP A 83 -3.37 5.12 27.19
C ASP A 83 -3.92 3.94 28.00
N VAL A 84 -5.04 4.19 28.68
CA VAL A 84 -5.74 3.21 29.53
C VAL A 84 -7.08 2.73 28.97
N SER A 85 -7.63 3.43 27.96
CA SER A 85 -8.90 3.04 27.33
C SER A 85 -8.73 1.78 26.49
N ARG A 86 -9.75 0.91 26.45
CA ARG A 86 -9.75 -0.22 25.53
C ARG A 86 -9.91 0.26 24.08
N THR A 87 -9.32 -0.48 23.14
CA THR A 87 -9.34 -0.20 21.70
C THR A 87 -9.04 -1.47 20.91
N GLY A 88 -9.53 -1.53 19.68
CA GLY A 88 -9.24 -2.60 18.74
C GLY A 88 -9.82 -3.96 19.17
N GLY A 89 -9.18 -4.99 18.64
CA GLY A 89 -9.41 -6.38 19.01
C GLY A 89 -8.14 -7.20 18.93
N ALA A 90 -8.25 -8.51 19.13
CA ALA A 90 -7.15 -9.46 18.99
C ALA A 90 -7.65 -10.84 18.57
N VAL A 91 -6.72 -11.68 18.11
CA VAL A 91 -6.90 -13.14 18.12
C VAL A 91 -6.34 -13.66 19.45
N VAL A 92 -7.13 -14.43 20.20
CA VAL A 92 -6.74 -14.95 21.51
C VAL A 92 -6.79 -16.46 21.48
N PHE A 93 -5.63 -17.09 21.68
CA PHE A 93 -5.52 -18.54 21.84
C PHE A 93 -5.43 -18.89 23.35
N PRO A 94 -6.21 -19.88 23.83
CA PRO A 94 -6.13 -20.36 25.21
C PRO A 94 -4.71 -20.77 25.61
N GLY A 95 -4.28 -20.37 26.80
CA GLY A 95 -2.88 -20.47 27.22
C GLY A 95 -2.52 -21.65 28.11
N ASP A 96 -3.49 -22.50 28.43
CA ASP A 96 -3.38 -23.60 29.39
C ASP A 96 -2.33 -24.65 29.01
N GLN A 97 -2.04 -24.79 27.72
CA GLN A 97 -1.06 -25.72 27.18
C GLN A 97 0.29 -25.07 26.82
N LEU A 98 0.44 -23.75 26.99
CA LEU A 98 1.69 -23.05 26.73
C LEU A 98 2.56 -23.04 28.01
N VAL A 99 3.03 -24.23 28.36
CA VAL A 99 3.80 -24.52 29.58
C VAL A 99 5.15 -25.18 29.27
N ASP A 100 6.14 -24.92 30.10
CA ASP A 100 7.48 -25.52 30.11
C ASP A 100 8.25 -25.40 28.77
N ILE A 101 7.99 -24.31 28.02
CA ILE A 101 8.69 -24.00 26.77
C ILE A 101 9.85 -23.05 27.06
N ASP A 102 11.08 -23.58 27.08
CA ASP A 102 12.30 -22.79 27.37
C ASP A 102 12.99 -22.22 26.13
N CYS A 103 12.74 -22.83 24.97
CA CYS A 103 13.25 -22.42 23.67
C CYS A 103 12.09 -22.43 22.69
N PHE A 104 11.99 -21.43 21.82
CA PHE A 104 10.86 -21.36 20.89
C PHE A 104 11.20 -20.52 19.67
N THR A 105 10.36 -20.61 18.64
CA THR A 105 10.41 -19.71 17.50
C THR A 105 9.01 -19.22 17.18
N VAL A 106 8.85 -17.91 17.02
CA VAL A 106 7.63 -17.29 16.51
C VAL A 106 7.86 -16.92 15.05
N VAL A 107 6.92 -17.31 14.19
CA VAL A 107 6.94 -16.98 12.76
C VAL A 107 5.59 -16.41 12.37
N LEU A 108 5.57 -15.30 11.63
CA LEU A 108 4.35 -14.73 11.08
C LEU A 108 4.62 -13.85 9.87
N TRP A 109 3.55 -13.50 9.16
CA TRP A 109 3.55 -12.40 8.21
C TRP A 109 2.72 -11.25 8.75
N ALA A 110 3.24 -10.03 8.60
CA ALA A 110 2.56 -8.82 9.05
C ALA A 110 2.70 -7.68 8.03
N ARG A 111 1.64 -6.90 7.87
CA ARG A 111 1.65 -5.62 7.17
C ARG A 111 1.05 -4.56 8.09
N GLN A 112 1.76 -3.47 8.30
CA GLN A 112 1.43 -2.47 9.31
C GLN A 112 1.05 -1.13 8.67
N ASN A 113 -0.03 -0.50 9.13
CA ASN A 113 -0.32 0.87 8.73
C ASN A 113 0.72 1.84 9.32
N PRO A 114 0.95 3.00 8.67
CA PRO A 114 1.91 3.99 9.18
C PRO A 114 1.63 4.36 10.64
N THR A 115 2.70 4.54 11.42
CA THR A 115 2.60 4.91 12.83
C THR A 115 3.33 6.21 13.11
N LYS A 116 2.96 6.90 14.19
CA LYS A 116 3.79 7.97 14.72
C LYS A 116 5.10 7.38 15.24
N ASN A 117 6.20 8.10 15.01
CA ASN A 117 7.51 7.70 15.52
C ASN A 117 7.46 7.49 17.04
N GLY A 118 8.07 6.40 17.53
CA GLY A 118 8.16 6.08 18.96
C GLY A 118 6.95 5.35 19.56
N ILE A 119 5.86 5.15 18.82
CA ILE A 119 4.71 4.38 19.32
C ILE A 119 4.92 2.89 19.06
N ASN A 120 4.83 2.09 20.14
CA ASN A 120 4.97 0.64 20.09
C ASN A 120 3.60 -0.04 20.02
N SER A 121 3.38 -0.86 19.00
CA SER A 121 2.33 -1.88 18.94
C SER A 121 2.92 -3.27 19.22
N ARG A 122 2.05 -4.25 19.47
CA ARG A 122 2.46 -5.65 19.66
C ARG A 122 1.84 -6.52 18.59
N LEU A 123 2.69 -7.29 17.92
CA LEU A 123 2.24 -8.31 16.97
C LEU A 123 1.66 -9.50 17.71
N ALA A 124 2.34 -9.95 18.75
CA ALA A 124 1.90 -11.03 19.61
C ALA A 124 2.52 -10.90 21.00
N MET A 125 1.86 -11.49 21.99
CA MET A 125 2.36 -11.59 23.35
C MET A 125 1.73 -12.77 24.07
N THR A 126 2.30 -13.14 25.20
CA THR A 126 1.65 -13.99 26.19
C THR A 126 1.49 -13.24 27.51
N GLU A 127 0.48 -13.58 28.32
CA GLU A 127 0.16 -12.86 29.56
C GLU A 127 1.36 -12.74 30.50
N THR A 128 2.20 -13.78 30.57
CA THR A 128 3.32 -13.87 31.53
C THR A 128 4.67 -14.19 30.89
N GLY A 129 4.73 -14.57 29.61
CA GLY A 129 5.96 -15.01 28.96
C GLY A 129 6.72 -13.89 28.26
N TRP A 130 6.20 -13.42 27.12
CA TRP A 130 6.94 -12.55 26.20
C TRP A 130 6.05 -11.59 25.40
N ASP A 131 6.63 -10.50 24.88
CA ASP A 131 6.02 -9.58 23.91
C ASP A 131 6.88 -9.49 22.64
N LEU A 132 6.25 -9.50 21.46
CA LEU A 132 6.90 -9.27 20.17
C LEU A 132 6.43 -7.93 19.57
N LEU A 133 7.38 -7.01 19.35
CA LEU A 133 7.11 -5.65 18.91
C LEU A 133 7.81 -5.37 17.56
N PRO A 134 7.08 -4.98 16.51
CA PRO A 134 7.70 -4.64 15.23
C PRO A 134 8.39 -3.27 15.34
N ASN A 135 9.50 -3.10 14.62
CA ASN A 135 10.05 -1.77 14.38
C ASN A 135 10.54 -1.64 12.93
N SER A 136 10.86 -0.41 12.52
CA SER A 136 11.26 -0.13 11.13
C SER A 136 12.52 -0.87 10.70
N ARG A 137 13.40 -1.24 11.65
CA ARG A 137 14.74 -1.80 11.44
C ARG A 137 14.86 -3.28 11.86
N GLY A 138 13.80 -3.90 12.37
CA GLY A 138 13.89 -5.17 13.07
C GLY A 138 12.69 -5.45 13.97
N VAL A 139 12.95 -6.13 15.08
CA VAL A 139 11.93 -6.57 16.04
C VAL A 139 12.46 -6.39 17.47
N GLY A 140 11.62 -5.88 18.36
CA GLY A 140 11.84 -5.91 19.79
C GLY A 140 11.20 -7.15 20.41
N LEU A 141 11.90 -7.77 21.35
CA LEU A 141 11.40 -8.87 22.15
C LEU A 141 11.52 -8.49 23.62
N SER A 142 10.45 -8.63 24.39
CA SER A 142 10.44 -8.34 25.82
C SER A 142 10.01 -9.56 26.62
N PHE A 143 10.57 -9.74 27.81
CA PHE A 143 10.19 -10.79 28.76
C PHE A 143 9.78 -10.15 30.08
N LEU A 144 8.85 -10.78 30.79
CA LEU A 144 8.50 -10.36 32.15
C LEU A 144 9.53 -10.90 33.14
N ALA A 145 10.43 -10.02 33.60
CA ALA A 145 11.24 -10.28 34.77
C ALA A 145 10.36 -10.18 36.03
N GLY A 146 10.74 -10.85 37.13
CA GLY A 146 9.99 -10.86 38.40
C GLY A 146 9.27 -9.53 38.72
N GLY A 147 7.95 -9.57 38.98
CA GLY A 147 7.10 -8.38 39.12
C GLY A 147 6.56 -7.85 37.78
N MET A 148 6.38 -6.53 37.67
CA MET A 148 5.96 -5.85 36.43
C MET A 148 7.13 -5.35 35.56
N LYS A 149 8.38 -5.70 35.90
CA LYS A 149 9.57 -5.22 35.20
C LYS A 149 9.79 -6.04 33.92
N LYS A 150 10.04 -5.37 32.79
CA LYS A 150 10.35 -6.05 31.52
C LYS A 150 11.84 -5.95 31.18
N THR A 151 12.42 -7.04 30.69
CA THR A 151 13.74 -7.04 30.06
C THR A 151 13.57 -7.13 28.55
N ASN A 152 14.43 -6.44 27.79
CA ASN A 152 14.25 -6.26 26.35
C ASN A 152 15.49 -6.69 25.57
N ALA A 153 15.27 -7.34 24.43
CA ALA A 153 16.28 -7.55 23.39
C ALA A 153 15.79 -6.91 22.08
N GLY A 154 16.64 -6.07 21.49
CA GLY A 154 16.39 -5.48 20.18
C GLY A 154 17.15 -6.22 19.09
N LEU A 155 16.42 -6.92 18.22
CA LEU A 155 16.98 -7.52 17.02
C LEU A 155 16.90 -6.52 15.89
N SER A 156 18.01 -6.24 15.23
CA SER A 156 18.06 -5.29 14.13
C SER A 156 18.84 -5.83 12.93
N VAL A 157 18.39 -5.45 11.74
CA VAL A 157 19.08 -5.79 10.50
C VAL A 157 20.36 -4.95 10.38
N PRO A 158 21.49 -5.54 9.94
CA PRO A 158 22.73 -4.79 9.68
C PRO A 158 22.50 -3.60 8.76
N ALA A 159 23.23 -2.50 8.98
CA ALA A 159 23.06 -1.25 8.22
C ALA A 159 23.19 -1.47 6.70
N SER A 160 24.15 -2.29 6.27
CA SER A 160 24.38 -2.69 4.88
C SER A 160 23.22 -3.44 4.24
N ALA A 161 22.32 -4.03 5.03
CA ALA A 161 21.22 -4.83 4.55
C ALA A 161 19.85 -4.14 4.69
N ARG A 162 19.78 -2.92 5.24
CA ARG A 162 18.51 -2.21 5.48
C ARG A 162 17.69 -1.98 4.21
N GLY A 163 18.34 -1.68 3.08
CA GLY A 163 17.65 -1.48 1.80
C GLY A 163 16.96 -2.74 1.27
N ARG A 164 17.35 -3.93 1.74
CA ARG A 164 16.75 -5.22 1.36
C ARG A 164 15.51 -5.57 2.17
N VAL A 165 15.27 -4.92 3.30
CA VAL A 165 14.08 -5.16 4.14
C VAL A 165 12.89 -4.40 3.57
N PRO A 166 11.70 -5.01 3.40
CA PRO A 166 10.49 -4.30 2.96
C PRO A 166 10.12 -3.17 3.93
N ALA A 167 9.32 -2.18 3.52
CA ALA A 167 8.80 -1.19 4.47
C ALA A 167 7.81 -1.84 5.47
N LEU A 168 7.50 -1.19 6.59
CA LEU A 168 6.46 -1.70 7.52
C LEU A 168 5.07 -1.73 6.87
N THR A 169 4.86 -0.84 5.89
CA THR A 169 3.63 -0.75 5.09
C THR A 169 3.50 -1.85 4.04
N ASP A 170 4.52 -2.68 3.87
CA ASP A 170 4.53 -3.86 3.02
C ASP A 170 4.38 -5.13 3.88
N TRP A 171 4.00 -6.24 3.24
CA TRP A 171 4.02 -7.55 3.89
C TRP A 171 5.44 -7.98 4.21
N ARG A 172 5.70 -8.17 5.51
CA ARG A 172 6.97 -8.66 6.05
C ARG A 172 6.80 -10.05 6.61
N PHE A 173 7.69 -10.95 6.21
CA PHE A 173 7.97 -12.17 6.95
C PHE A 173 8.78 -11.79 8.18
N ILE A 174 8.37 -12.30 9.34
CA ILE A 174 9.03 -12.06 10.62
C ILE A 174 9.21 -13.41 11.30
N ALA A 175 10.46 -13.77 11.60
CA ALA A 175 10.78 -14.93 12.41
C ALA A 175 11.79 -14.57 13.50
N VAL A 176 11.49 -14.97 14.73
CA VAL A 176 12.33 -14.75 15.91
C VAL A 176 12.44 -16.06 16.69
N ALA A 177 13.66 -16.57 16.81
CA ALA A 177 14.01 -17.76 17.58
C ALA A 177 14.67 -17.34 18.88
N VAL A 178 14.17 -17.89 19.98
CA VAL A 178 14.67 -17.74 21.35
C VAL A 178 15.29 -19.07 21.75
N ASP A 179 16.60 -19.05 21.95
CA ASP A 179 17.40 -20.16 22.43
C ASP A 179 17.70 -19.98 23.93
N ARG A 180 18.50 -20.88 24.53
CA ARG A 180 18.84 -20.82 25.96
C ARG A 180 19.62 -19.55 26.33
N ASP A 181 20.52 -19.11 25.47
CA ASP A 181 21.41 -17.99 25.78
C ASP A 181 21.25 -16.81 24.83
N THR A 182 20.65 -17.04 23.67
CA THR A 182 20.59 -16.04 22.60
C THR A 182 19.23 -15.94 21.96
N VAL A 183 19.01 -14.82 21.29
CA VAL A 183 17.86 -14.55 20.45
C VAL A 183 18.38 -14.19 19.06
N ARG A 184 17.80 -14.83 18.05
CA ARG A 184 18.14 -14.61 16.65
C ARG A 184 16.85 -14.45 15.84
N GLY A 185 16.96 -13.92 14.64
CA GLY A 185 15.78 -13.82 13.79
C GLY A 185 16.12 -13.27 12.43
N CYS A 186 15.09 -13.13 11.62
CA CYS A 186 15.20 -12.64 10.27
C CYS A 186 13.93 -11.94 9.81
N LEU A 187 14.09 -11.09 8.79
CA LEU A 187 13.00 -10.39 8.12
C LEU A 187 13.02 -10.72 6.62
N GLY A 188 11.86 -10.88 6.00
CA GLY A 188 11.74 -11.08 4.56
C GLY A 188 10.56 -10.32 3.97
N GLY A 189 10.39 -10.40 2.65
CA GLY A 189 9.22 -9.87 1.96
C GLY A 189 8.60 -10.89 1.01
N LEU A 190 7.44 -10.54 0.46
CA LEU A 190 6.78 -11.37 -0.56
C LEU A 190 7.65 -11.57 -1.80
N THR A 191 8.43 -10.55 -2.16
CA THR A 191 9.33 -10.55 -3.33
C THR A 191 10.80 -10.40 -2.93
N ARG A 192 11.11 -10.44 -1.63
CA ARG A 192 12.46 -10.19 -1.11
C ARG A 192 12.94 -11.35 -0.26
N GLU A 193 14.18 -11.75 -0.46
CA GLU A 193 14.83 -12.78 0.34
C GLU A 193 14.85 -12.44 1.83
N VAL A 194 15.02 -13.49 2.63
CA VAL A 194 15.14 -13.37 4.08
C VAL A 194 16.51 -12.79 4.42
N VAL A 195 16.50 -11.74 5.26
CA VAL A 195 17.66 -11.02 5.75
C VAL A 195 17.82 -11.32 7.23
N PRO A 196 18.96 -11.87 7.68
CA PRO A 196 19.20 -12.12 9.10
C PRO A 196 19.33 -10.80 9.88
N MET A 197 18.80 -10.82 11.11
CA MET A 197 19.05 -9.80 12.11
C MET A 197 20.31 -10.16 12.91
N ARG A 198 20.92 -9.15 13.53
CA ARG A 198 22.03 -9.37 14.47
C ARG A 198 21.51 -10.14 15.68
N GLU A 199 22.17 -11.25 15.99
CA GLU A 199 21.93 -12.03 17.20
C GLU A 199 22.19 -11.18 18.44
N ALA A 200 21.43 -11.42 19.51
CA ALA A 200 21.59 -10.74 20.79
C ALA A 200 21.47 -11.76 21.94
N PRO A 201 22.02 -11.45 23.13
CA PRO A 201 21.79 -12.27 24.32
C PRO A 201 20.30 -12.34 24.67
N ARG A 202 19.85 -13.47 25.21
CA ARG A 202 18.49 -13.60 25.74
C ARG A 202 18.33 -12.65 26.94
N PRO A 203 17.31 -11.78 26.97
CA PRO A 203 17.26 -10.68 27.93
C PRO A 203 16.72 -11.10 29.31
N GLY A 204 16.24 -12.33 29.49
CA GLY A 204 15.74 -12.82 30.77
C GLY A 204 15.28 -14.28 30.71
N ALA A 205 14.89 -14.83 31.86
CA ALA A 205 14.30 -16.16 31.94
C ALA A 205 12.82 -16.15 31.50
N LEU A 206 12.38 -17.26 30.93
CA LEU A 206 10.97 -17.50 30.65
C LEU A 206 10.23 -17.93 31.91
N ARG A 207 8.93 -17.63 31.95
CA ARG A 207 8.04 -18.20 32.97
C ARG A 207 7.64 -19.61 32.55
N PRO A 208 7.48 -20.55 33.50
CA PRO A 208 7.02 -21.91 33.19
C PRO A 208 5.66 -21.94 32.50
N ALA A 209 4.73 -21.06 32.89
CA ALA A 209 3.43 -20.92 32.20
C ALA A 209 3.33 -19.54 31.56
N TRP A 210 2.89 -19.49 30.30
CA TRP A 210 2.79 -18.26 29.53
C TRP A 210 1.42 -17.59 29.59
N GLY A 211 0.38 -18.32 30.00
CA GLY A 211 -0.99 -17.84 29.95
C GLY A 211 -1.45 -17.59 28.51
N LYS A 212 -2.52 -16.83 28.32
CA LYS A 212 -3.14 -16.65 26.99
C LYS A 212 -2.15 -16.04 26.00
N LEU A 213 -2.15 -16.59 24.78
CA LEU A 213 -1.48 -15.98 23.64
C LEU A 213 -2.45 -14.97 23.00
N VAL A 214 -2.02 -13.71 22.93
CA VAL A 214 -2.79 -12.61 22.35
C VAL A 214 -2.04 -12.07 21.14
N ILE A 215 -2.67 -12.13 19.98
CA ILE A 215 -2.11 -11.69 18.71
C ILE A 215 -2.83 -10.41 18.28
N GLY A 216 -2.05 -9.35 18.05
CA GLY A 216 -2.54 -8.07 17.54
C GLY A 216 -2.95 -7.03 18.58
N ASN A 217 -2.85 -7.30 19.90
CA ASN A 217 -3.13 -6.29 20.93
C ASN A 217 -2.47 -6.63 22.28
N LEU A 218 -2.07 -5.61 23.04
CA LEU A 218 -1.74 -5.76 24.47
C LEU A 218 -3.01 -5.67 25.30
N ILE A 219 -3.68 -6.79 25.58
CA ILE A 219 -4.76 -6.85 26.59
C ILE A 219 -5.77 -5.68 26.41
N GLY A 220 -6.09 -5.35 25.16
CA GLY A 220 -7.03 -4.30 24.77
C GLY A 220 -6.54 -2.86 24.80
N ILE A 221 -5.31 -2.55 25.22
CA ILE A 221 -4.86 -1.14 25.36
C ILE A 221 -3.85 -0.69 24.30
N ARG A 222 -3.18 -1.60 23.59
CA ARG A 222 -2.18 -1.23 22.55
C ARG A 222 -2.32 -2.09 21.31
N PRO A 223 -3.28 -1.74 20.45
CA PRO A 223 -3.63 -2.54 19.28
C PRO A 223 -2.54 -2.40 18.22
N PHE A 224 -2.27 -3.49 17.54
CA PHE A 224 -1.66 -3.46 16.23
C PHE A 224 -2.74 -3.09 15.22
N ASN A 225 -2.52 -2.02 14.47
CA ASN A 225 -3.38 -1.64 13.35
C ASN A 225 -2.68 -2.02 12.03
N GLY A 226 -3.17 -3.08 11.40
CA GLY A 226 -2.59 -3.71 10.22
C GLY A 226 -3.21 -5.08 9.93
N TRP A 227 -2.52 -5.90 9.14
CA TRP A 227 -2.93 -7.26 8.78
C TRP A 227 -1.91 -8.29 9.25
N LEU A 228 -2.39 -9.47 9.65
CA LEU A 228 -1.57 -10.61 10.08
C LEU A 228 -1.99 -11.89 9.36
N ALA A 229 -1.02 -12.72 9.00
CA ALA A 229 -1.26 -14.00 8.35
C ALA A 229 -0.24 -15.06 8.84
N ARG A 230 -0.63 -16.34 8.79
CA ARG A 230 0.25 -17.50 8.99
C ARG A 230 1.08 -17.43 10.27
N PHE A 231 0.41 -17.29 11.42
CA PHE A 231 1.06 -17.20 12.72
C PHE A 231 1.41 -18.60 13.24
N ARG A 232 2.69 -18.83 13.55
CA ARG A 232 3.21 -20.11 14.03
C ARG A 232 4.10 -19.96 15.24
N ILE A 233 4.03 -20.92 16.16
CA ILE A 233 4.99 -21.11 17.25
C ILE A 233 5.57 -22.51 17.17
N TYR A 234 6.90 -22.60 17.27
CA TYR A 234 7.66 -23.83 17.42
C TYR A 234 8.21 -23.89 18.84
N ASP A 235 8.26 -25.07 19.44
CA ASP A 235 8.79 -25.35 20.79
C ASP A 235 10.33 -25.51 20.83
N ARG A 236 11.01 -24.98 19.81
CA ARG A 236 12.46 -24.91 19.76
C ARG A 236 12.96 -23.68 19.00
N ALA A 237 14.23 -23.36 19.19
CA ALA A 237 14.91 -22.34 18.42
C ALA A 237 15.25 -22.87 17.01
N LEU A 238 14.60 -22.35 15.97
CA LEU A 238 14.88 -22.70 14.57
C LEU A 238 16.16 -22.02 14.09
N SER A 239 16.88 -22.68 13.20
CA SER A 239 18.02 -22.11 12.47
C SER A 239 17.57 -21.09 11.42
N LEU A 240 18.50 -20.26 10.95
CA LEU A 240 18.21 -19.31 9.86
C LEU A 240 17.77 -20.02 8.58
N ALA A 241 18.36 -21.18 8.28
CA ALA A 241 18.00 -21.99 7.11
C ALA A 241 16.55 -22.48 7.19
N GLU A 242 16.11 -22.97 8.36
CA GLU A 242 14.72 -23.39 8.59
C GLU A 242 13.74 -22.22 8.49
N MET A 243 14.05 -21.08 9.14
CA MET A 243 13.22 -19.88 9.03
C MET A 243 13.11 -19.38 7.59
N SER A 244 14.21 -19.43 6.83
CA SER A 244 14.22 -19.07 5.40
C SER A 244 13.41 -20.06 4.55
N ALA A 245 13.49 -21.36 4.86
CA ALA A 245 12.71 -22.38 4.19
C ALA A 245 11.20 -22.17 4.41
N ILE A 246 10.79 -21.79 5.63
CA ILE A 246 9.39 -21.44 5.93
C ILE A 246 8.93 -20.25 5.06
N ALA A 247 9.70 -19.16 5.01
CA ALA A 247 9.36 -18.00 4.20
C ALA A 247 9.20 -18.35 2.70
N THR A 248 10.09 -19.20 2.19
CA THR A 248 10.03 -19.69 0.81
C THR A 248 8.82 -20.59 0.56
N ALA A 249 8.51 -21.50 1.48
CA ALA A 249 7.32 -22.34 1.40
C ALA A 249 6.04 -21.50 1.41
N ASP A 250 5.96 -20.48 2.26
CA ASP A 250 4.81 -19.58 2.34
C ASP A 250 4.58 -18.80 1.03
N ARG A 251 5.66 -18.30 0.42
CA ARG A 251 5.57 -17.62 -0.88
C ARG A 251 5.18 -18.55 -2.00
N ALA A 252 5.75 -19.76 -2.03
CA ALA A 252 5.40 -20.75 -3.03
C ALA A 252 3.92 -21.16 -2.91
N ASP A 253 3.42 -21.29 -1.69
CA ASP A 253 2.03 -21.59 -1.41
C ASP A 253 1.10 -20.44 -1.84
N ALA A 254 1.43 -19.21 -1.48
CA ALA A 254 0.75 -18.01 -1.94
C ALA A 254 0.68 -17.90 -3.47
N ALA A 255 1.77 -18.25 -4.17
CA ALA A 255 1.81 -18.25 -5.63
C ALA A 255 0.89 -19.33 -6.24
N ARG A 256 0.80 -20.52 -5.62
CA ARG A 256 -0.05 -21.62 -6.07
C ARG A 256 -1.54 -21.37 -5.87
N SER A 257 -1.93 -20.71 -4.78
CA SER A 257 -3.33 -20.40 -4.49
C SER A 257 -3.96 -19.41 -5.49
N GLY A 258 -3.16 -18.88 -6.43
CA GLY A 258 -3.50 -17.70 -7.20
C GLY A 258 -3.45 -16.49 -6.28
N ILE A 259 -2.77 -15.43 -6.67
CA ILE A 259 -2.89 -14.15 -5.96
C ILE A 259 -4.37 -13.79 -6.08
N ALA A 260 -5.17 -14.07 -5.04
CA ALA A 260 -6.50 -13.52 -4.93
C ALA A 260 -6.28 -12.02 -5.09
N THR A 261 -6.80 -11.46 -6.19
CA THR A 261 -6.84 -10.03 -6.43
C THR A 261 -7.12 -9.38 -5.11
N LEU A 262 -6.15 -8.62 -4.58
CA LEU A 262 -6.28 -7.85 -3.35
C LEU A 262 -7.67 -7.25 -3.39
N GLN A 263 -8.59 -7.76 -2.56
CA GLN A 263 -9.95 -7.24 -2.58
C GLN A 263 -9.77 -5.74 -2.31
N PRO A 264 -10.25 -4.85 -3.20
CA PRO A 264 -10.25 -3.44 -2.87
C PRO A 264 -10.97 -3.35 -1.53
N ARG A 265 -10.30 -2.73 -0.55
CA ARG A 265 -10.76 -2.59 0.84
C ARG A 265 -12.30 -2.57 0.88
N PRO A 266 -12.96 -3.31 1.77
CA PRO A 266 -14.32 -2.94 2.13
C PRO A 266 -14.28 -1.44 2.39
N LYS A 267 -15.06 -0.66 1.63
CA LYS A 267 -15.13 0.78 1.89
C LYS A 267 -15.38 0.87 3.39
N PRO A 268 -14.56 1.62 4.16
CA PRO A 268 -14.89 1.85 5.57
C PRO A 268 -16.36 2.22 5.60
N VAL A 269 -17.10 1.81 6.63
CA VAL A 269 -18.46 2.31 6.86
C VAL A 269 -18.30 3.81 7.07
N ARG A 270 -18.21 4.53 5.95
CA ARG A 270 -18.17 5.98 5.92
C ARG A 270 -19.61 6.31 6.27
N PRO A 271 -19.86 7.09 7.34
CA PRO A 271 -21.18 7.68 7.49
C PRO A 271 -21.56 8.25 6.12
N LEU A 272 -22.79 7.97 5.67
CA LEU A 272 -23.22 8.43 4.36
C LEU A 272 -22.93 9.92 4.28
N ALA A 273 -22.12 10.33 3.29
CA ALA A 273 -21.79 11.74 3.10
C ALA A 273 -23.06 12.59 2.90
N PHE A 274 -24.16 11.95 2.50
CA PHE A 274 -25.49 12.51 2.38
C PHE A 274 -26.48 11.76 3.27
N LYS A 275 -27.35 12.50 3.97
CA LYS A 275 -28.50 11.88 4.63
C LYS A 275 -29.43 11.29 3.56
N ARG A 276 -30.24 10.28 3.90
CA ARG A 276 -31.26 9.75 2.97
C ARG A 276 -32.26 10.81 2.49
N SER A 277 -32.45 11.86 3.29
CA SER A 277 -33.29 13.01 2.98
C SER A 277 -32.56 14.13 2.23
N ALA A 278 -31.31 13.92 1.81
CA ALA A 278 -30.57 14.95 1.07
C ALA A 278 -31.19 15.16 -0.32
N ILE A 279 -31.36 16.42 -0.70
CA ILE A 279 -31.82 16.84 -2.02
C ILE A 279 -30.64 17.57 -2.68
N PRO A 280 -29.80 16.86 -3.45
CA PRO A 280 -28.64 17.45 -4.10
C PRO A 280 -29.06 18.33 -5.28
N PHE A 281 -28.49 19.53 -5.33
CA PHE A 281 -28.73 20.47 -6.42
C PHE A 281 -27.39 20.99 -6.96
N SER A 282 -27.17 20.90 -8.26
CA SER A 282 -25.98 21.48 -8.87
C SER A 282 -26.31 22.75 -9.63
N THR A 283 -25.58 23.81 -9.31
CA THR A 283 -25.65 25.07 -10.08
C THR A 283 -24.64 25.08 -11.24
N ARG A 284 -23.67 24.15 -11.21
CA ARG A 284 -22.49 24.02 -12.09
C ARG A 284 -21.56 25.23 -12.09
N TRP A 285 -22.11 26.44 -12.13
CA TRP A 285 -21.43 27.72 -12.10
C TRP A 285 -22.09 28.62 -11.06
N GLN A 286 -21.36 29.61 -10.55
CA GLN A 286 -21.91 30.57 -9.61
C GLN A 286 -22.92 31.51 -10.31
N ARG A 287 -24.20 31.48 -9.92
CA ARG A 287 -25.31 32.24 -10.55
C ARG A 287 -26.07 33.06 -9.50
N ALA A 288 -26.44 34.30 -9.83
CA ALA A 288 -27.10 35.21 -8.87
C ALA A 288 -28.40 34.65 -8.26
N LYS A 289 -29.23 33.94 -9.04
CA LYS A 289 -30.50 33.36 -8.58
C LYS A 289 -30.40 31.92 -8.07
N ALA A 290 -29.18 31.40 -7.89
CA ALA A 290 -28.99 30.00 -7.52
C ALA A 290 -29.68 29.63 -6.22
N LEU A 291 -29.59 30.49 -5.19
CA LEU A 291 -30.16 30.23 -3.89
C LEU A 291 -31.70 30.17 -3.93
N GLU A 292 -32.33 31.14 -4.59
CA GLU A 292 -33.79 31.20 -4.80
C GLU A 292 -34.31 29.90 -5.44
N VAL A 293 -33.66 29.46 -6.52
CA VAL A 293 -34.02 28.22 -7.21
C VAL A 293 -33.78 27.00 -6.31
N MET A 294 -32.66 26.92 -5.62
CA MET A 294 -32.38 25.79 -4.71
C MET A 294 -33.44 25.69 -3.60
N GLN A 295 -33.87 26.81 -3.04
CA GLN A 295 -34.91 26.86 -2.04
C GLN A 295 -36.27 26.40 -2.58
N SER A 296 -36.63 26.74 -3.83
CA SER A 296 -37.88 26.27 -4.45
C SER A 296 -37.93 24.76 -4.67
N PHE A 297 -36.77 24.10 -4.76
CA PHE A 297 -36.66 22.65 -4.84
C PHE A 297 -36.38 21.98 -3.49
N HIS A 298 -36.40 22.74 -2.38
CA HIS A 298 -36.05 22.26 -1.05
C HIS A 298 -34.66 21.60 -0.99
N ALA A 299 -33.72 22.09 -1.79
CA ALA A 299 -32.37 21.54 -1.84
C ALA A 299 -31.69 21.64 -0.46
N THR A 300 -30.94 20.60 -0.09
CA THR A 300 -30.14 20.58 1.15
C THR A 300 -28.65 20.77 0.88
N ASP A 301 -28.25 20.63 -0.38
CA ASP A 301 -26.85 20.56 -0.81
C ASP A 301 -26.68 21.26 -2.16
N CYS A 302 -25.78 22.24 -2.21
CA CYS A 302 -25.30 22.86 -3.45
C CYS A 302 -24.01 22.15 -3.90
N LEU A 303 -24.14 21.28 -4.90
CA LEU A 303 -23.08 20.39 -5.35
C LEU A 303 -22.45 20.78 -6.67
N TRP A 304 -21.23 20.30 -6.91
CA TRP A 304 -20.52 20.44 -8.18
C TRP A 304 -20.51 21.89 -8.71
N VAL A 305 -19.94 22.82 -7.93
CA VAL A 305 -19.89 24.24 -8.30
C VAL A 305 -18.49 24.67 -8.72
N TYR A 306 -18.34 25.06 -9.98
CA TYR A 306 -17.14 25.73 -10.48
C TYR A 306 -17.14 27.21 -10.10
N GLY A 307 -16.02 27.66 -9.55
CA GLY A 307 -15.80 29.05 -9.13
C GLY A 307 -15.28 29.15 -7.70
N ASN A 308 -14.68 30.29 -7.39
CA ASN A 308 -13.92 30.53 -6.17
C ASN A 308 -14.33 31.82 -5.44
N LYS A 309 -15.56 32.32 -5.66
CA LYS A 309 -16.08 33.49 -4.93
C LYS A 309 -16.49 33.10 -3.49
N PRO A 310 -15.80 33.59 -2.43
CA PRO A 310 -16.11 33.22 -1.05
C PRO A 310 -17.52 33.62 -0.63
N ASP A 311 -17.95 34.84 -0.97
CA ASP A 311 -19.28 35.36 -0.61
C ASP A 311 -20.42 34.51 -1.18
N TYR A 312 -20.20 33.90 -2.34
CA TYR A 312 -21.18 32.98 -2.93
C TYR A 312 -21.34 31.73 -2.06
N ALA A 313 -20.24 31.07 -1.70
CA ALA A 313 -20.27 29.89 -0.85
C ALA A 313 -20.87 30.22 0.53
N ALA A 314 -20.44 31.33 1.13
CA ALA A 314 -20.96 31.81 2.41
C ALA A 314 -22.48 32.08 2.36
N SER A 315 -23.00 32.68 1.28
CA SER A 315 -24.44 32.93 1.13
C SER A 315 -25.27 31.65 1.07
N ILE A 316 -24.76 30.59 0.43
CA ILE A 316 -25.42 29.28 0.37
C ILE A 316 -25.40 28.62 1.74
N GLN A 317 -24.27 28.65 2.43
CA GLN A 317 -24.10 28.06 3.76
C GLN A 317 -24.93 28.80 4.82
N ALA A 318 -25.03 30.12 4.74
CA ALA A 318 -25.89 30.92 5.63
C ALA A 318 -27.38 30.57 5.49
N ALA A 319 -27.81 30.06 4.33
CA ALA A 319 -29.16 29.55 4.12
C ALA A 319 -29.37 28.11 4.63
N GLY A 320 -28.36 27.51 5.27
CA GLY A 320 -28.42 26.16 5.84
C GLY A 320 -28.13 25.03 4.86
N LEU A 321 -27.66 25.33 3.64
CA LEU A 321 -27.27 24.33 2.65
C LEU A 321 -25.77 24.04 2.73
N ARG A 322 -25.38 22.79 2.49
CA ARG A 322 -23.95 22.46 2.33
C ARG A 322 -23.45 22.86 0.95
N TYR A 323 -22.19 23.24 0.85
CA TYR A 323 -21.56 23.71 -0.39
C TYR A 323 -20.37 22.83 -0.81
N GLN A 324 -20.38 22.35 -2.07
CA GLN A 324 -19.29 21.58 -2.65
C GLN A 324 -18.63 22.34 -3.80
N GLY A 325 -17.36 22.71 -3.60
CA GLY A 325 -16.50 23.22 -4.67
C GLY A 325 -16.09 22.12 -5.64
N ALA A 326 -15.96 22.45 -6.92
CA ALA A 326 -15.52 21.51 -7.96
C ALA A 326 -14.20 21.96 -8.61
N LEU A 327 -13.25 21.04 -8.63
CA LEU A 327 -11.98 21.14 -9.34
C LEU A 327 -12.05 20.28 -10.60
N HIS A 328 -11.27 20.61 -11.62
CA HIS A 328 -11.23 19.83 -12.85
C HIS A 328 -9.89 19.99 -13.57
N GLY A 329 -9.69 19.21 -14.64
CA GLY A 329 -8.47 19.26 -15.44
C GLY A 329 -8.23 20.58 -16.19
N LEU A 330 -9.09 21.60 -16.10
CA LEU A 330 -8.89 22.90 -16.77
C LEU A 330 -8.49 24.02 -15.81
N GLN A 331 -8.11 23.70 -14.56
CA GLN A 331 -7.68 24.71 -13.60
C GLN A 331 -6.58 25.64 -14.14
N GLY A 332 -6.67 26.90 -13.73
CA GLY A 332 -5.77 27.97 -14.14
C GLY A 332 -5.73 28.24 -15.64
N THR A 333 -6.82 28.03 -16.40
CA THR A 333 -6.87 28.33 -17.86
C THR A 333 -6.32 29.72 -18.19
N ALA A 334 -6.57 30.73 -17.34
CA ALA A 334 -6.03 32.09 -17.49
C ALA A 334 -4.48 32.20 -17.39
N LYS A 335 -3.80 31.18 -16.83
CA LYS A 335 -2.34 31.11 -16.74
C LYS A 335 -1.70 30.48 -17.98
N ALA A 336 -2.50 29.87 -18.86
CA ALA A 336 -1.99 29.32 -20.11
C ALA A 336 -1.70 30.44 -21.11
N THR A 337 -0.68 30.26 -21.93
CA THR A 337 -0.38 31.18 -23.04
C THR A 337 -1.52 31.15 -24.08
N PRO A 338 -1.79 32.25 -24.80
CA PRO A 338 -2.75 32.24 -25.90
C PRO A 338 -2.35 31.28 -27.02
N GLY A 339 -3.35 30.73 -27.72
CA GLY A 339 -3.12 29.87 -28.88
C GLY A 339 -2.73 28.43 -28.53
N LYS A 340 -2.59 27.61 -29.57
CA LYS A 340 -2.45 26.15 -29.42
C LYS A 340 -1.05 25.66 -29.08
N SER A 341 0.01 26.45 -29.26
CA SER A 341 1.37 25.97 -28.98
C SER A 341 1.58 25.80 -27.47
N ALA A 342 2.24 24.72 -27.07
CA ALA A 342 2.73 24.55 -25.70
C ALA A 342 4.12 25.17 -25.50
N ALA A 343 4.82 25.56 -26.58
CA ALA A 343 6.12 26.18 -26.49
C ALA A 343 6.04 27.50 -25.71
N GLY A 344 6.83 27.63 -24.64
CA GLY A 344 6.82 28.79 -23.75
C GLY A 344 5.66 28.82 -22.75
N ASP A 345 4.77 27.83 -22.74
CA ASP A 345 3.69 27.74 -21.77
C ASP A 345 4.19 27.12 -20.45
N THR A 346 4.18 27.92 -19.38
CA THR A 346 4.66 27.48 -18.05
C THR A 346 3.55 26.88 -17.19
N SER A 347 2.31 26.80 -17.66
CA SER A 347 1.17 26.41 -16.84
C SER A 347 0.92 24.89 -16.80
N GLY A 348 1.80 24.08 -17.42
CA GLY A 348 1.77 22.62 -17.33
C GLY A 348 0.62 21.92 -18.07
N ARG A 349 0.34 22.34 -19.30
CA ARG A 349 -0.74 21.76 -20.12
C ARG A 349 -0.39 20.39 -20.69
N HIS A 350 -1.42 19.63 -21.02
CA HIS A 350 -1.27 18.43 -21.83
C HIS A 350 -0.73 18.80 -23.21
N GLU A 351 0.22 18.02 -23.70
CA GLU A 351 0.76 18.17 -25.04
C GLU A 351 0.36 16.98 -25.92
N ASP A 352 0.00 17.27 -27.16
CA ASP A 352 -0.13 16.26 -28.21
C ASP A 352 1.20 15.94 -28.90
N LEU A 353 1.16 15.09 -29.92
CA LEU A 353 2.36 14.64 -30.65
C LEU A 353 3.09 15.80 -31.35
N ASP A 354 2.38 16.89 -31.65
CA ASP A 354 2.92 18.07 -32.33
C ASP A 354 3.46 19.13 -31.36
N GLY A 355 3.36 18.87 -30.04
CA GLY A 355 3.73 19.86 -29.03
C GLY A 355 2.70 20.99 -28.92
N ASN A 356 1.47 20.76 -29.39
CA ASN A 356 0.35 21.65 -29.14
C ASN A 356 -0.37 21.26 -27.85
N LYS A 357 -0.95 22.24 -27.19
CA LYS A 357 -1.82 22.07 -26.04
C LYS A 357 -3.09 21.32 -26.45
N ASN A 358 -3.47 20.36 -25.63
CA ASN A 358 -4.70 19.60 -25.85
C ASN A 358 -5.94 20.39 -25.43
N MET A 359 -6.91 20.46 -26.33
CA MET A 359 -8.26 20.97 -26.08
C MET A 359 -9.26 19.87 -26.42
N PRO A 360 -10.25 19.58 -25.54
CA PRO A 360 -11.28 18.59 -25.84
C PRO A 360 -12.11 19.02 -27.05
N ASN A 361 -12.49 18.07 -27.90
CA ASN A 361 -13.26 18.36 -29.12
C ASN A 361 -14.62 18.99 -28.82
N TRP A 362 -15.26 18.67 -27.69
CA TRP A 362 -16.52 19.28 -27.25
C TRP A 362 -16.37 20.69 -26.66
N MET A 363 -15.13 21.19 -26.49
CA MET A 363 -14.84 22.53 -25.95
C MET A 363 -14.24 23.48 -26.99
N VAL A 364 -14.14 23.10 -28.27
CA VAL A 364 -13.48 23.90 -29.32
C VAL A 364 -14.13 25.26 -29.56
N THR A 365 -15.41 25.40 -29.22
CA THR A 365 -16.17 26.65 -29.35
C THR A 365 -16.04 27.56 -28.14
N PHE A 366 -15.43 27.09 -27.04
CA PHE A 366 -15.33 27.89 -25.81
C PHE A 366 -14.32 29.02 -26.01
N LYS A 367 -14.66 30.21 -25.50
CA LYS A 367 -13.81 31.40 -25.56
C LYS A 367 -13.55 31.96 -24.15
N PRO A 368 -12.28 32.21 -23.79
CA PRO A 368 -11.05 31.81 -24.51
C PRO A 368 -10.90 30.28 -24.60
N PRO A 369 -9.99 29.73 -25.44
CA PRO A 369 -9.74 28.29 -25.52
C PRO A 369 -9.39 27.68 -24.16
N HIS A 370 -9.90 26.49 -23.87
CA HIS A 370 -9.66 25.78 -22.62
C HIS A 370 -8.72 24.60 -22.85
N TYR A 371 -7.53 24.69 -22.26
CA TYR A 371 -6.50 23.65 -22.39
C TYR A 371 -6.42 22.78 -21.14
N THR A 372 -6.39 21.47 -21.34
CA THR A 372 -6.32 20.52 -20.22
C THR A 372 -4.94 20.52 -19.60
N GLY A 373 -4.88 20.44 -18.27
CA GLY A 373 -3.65 20.41 -17.47
C GLY A 373 -3.17 19.00 -17.18
N CYS A 374 -1.86 18.80 -17.18
CA CYS A 374 -1.23 17.49 -17.00
C CYS A 374 -0.84 17.27 -15.54
N CYS A 375 -1.43 16.29 -14.85
CA CYS A 375 -1.18 16.02 -13.43
C CYS A 375 0.24 15.50 -13.12
N ASN A 376 0.99 15.06 -14.14
CA ASN A 376 2.42 14.74 -14.00
C ASN A 376 3.33 15.98 -14.10
N GLN A 377 2.80 17.13 -14.53
CA GLN A 377 3.56 18.36 -14.70
C GLN A 377 3.51 19.17 -13.37
N PRO A 378 4.66 19.52 -12.77
CA PRO A 378 4.69 20.19 -11.46
C PRO A 378 3.94 21.53 -11.39
N ALA A 379 4.11 22.42 -12.36
CA ALA A 379 3.41 23.71 -12.42
C ALA A 379 1.89 23.56 -12.49
N PHE A 380 1.34 22.57 -13.21
CA PHE A 380 -0.10 22.33 -13.18
C PHE A 380 -0.55 21.80 -11.81
N ARG A 381 0.25 20.93 -11.17
CA ARG A 381 -0.05 20.49 -9.80
C ARG A 381 -0.09 21.68 -8.85
N ASP A 382 0.85 22.60 -8.94
CA ASP A 382 0.89 23.81 -8.10
C ASP A 382 -0.36 24.67 -8.30
N ILE A 383 -0.80 24.85 -9.56
CA ILE A 383 -2.06 25.53 -9.88
C ILE A 383 -3.24 24.79 -9.25
N PHE A 384 -3.32 23.47 -9.44
CA PHE A 384 -4.41 22.66 -8.94
C PHE A 384 -4.49 22.69 -7.41
N PHE A 385 -3.36 22.58 -6.72
CA PHE A 385 -3.29 22.64 -5.25
C PHE A 385 -3.54 24.06 -4.71
N ALA A 386 -3.19 25.12 -5.44
CA ALA A 386 -3.56 26.47 -5.07
C ALA A 386 -5.09 26.67 -5.11
N ASP A 387 -5.76 26.10 -6.11
CA ASP A 387 -7.22 26.14 -6.20
C ASP A 387 -7.88 25.28 -5.12
N VAL A 388 -7.33 24.09 -4.82
CA VAL A 388 -7.76 23.27 -3.66
C VAL A 388 -7.65 24.08 -2.37
N LYS A 389 -6.52 24.76 -2.15
CA LYS A 389 -6.32 25.61 -0.97
C LYS A 389 -7.34 26.73 -0.92
N THR A 390 -7.63 27.37 -2.05
CA THR A 390 -8.67 28.40 -2.13
C THR A 390 -10.03 27.87 -1.68
N TYR A 391 -10.43 26.67 -2.10
CA TYR A 391 -11.66 26.05 -1.62
C TYR A 391 -11.65 25.77 -0.12
N VAL A 392 -10.53 25.30 0.43
CA VAL A 392 -10.39 25.08 1.88
C VAL A 392 -10.51 26.41 2.64
N ASP A 393 -9.84 27.46 2.17
CA ASP A 393 -9.87 28.79 2.79
C ASP A 393 -11.27 29.43 2.72
N MET A 394 -12.04 29.12 1.68
CA MET A 394 -13.46 29.52 1.56
C MET A 394 -14.38 28.82 2.56
N GLY A 395 -13.91 27.76 3.25
CA GLY A 395 -14.72 27.00 4.20
C GLY A 395 -15.78 26.10 3.54
N VAL A 396 -15.51 25.57 2.34
CA VAL A 396 -16.46 24.65 1.68
C VAL A 396 -16.64 23.37 2.51
N ASP A 397 -17.86 22.82 2.50
CA ASP A 397 -18.17 21.57 3.19
C ASP A 397 -17.54 20.36 2.49
N MET A 398 -17.37 20.44 1.17
CA MET A 398 -16.91 19.34 0.33
C MET A 398 -16.09 19.84 -0.86
N ILE A 399 -15.17 18.99 -1.33
CA ILE A 399 -14.42 19.20 -2.57
C ILE A 399 -14.69 18.01 -3.50
N HIS A 400 -15.08 18.33 -4.74
CA HIS A 400 -15.25 17.37 -5.82
C HIS A 400 -14.11 17.55 -6.84
N VAL A 401 -13.57 16.45 -7.35
CA VAL A 401 -12.63 16.48 -8.49
C VAL A 401 -13.31 15.86 -9.70
N ASP A 402 -13.76 16.72 -10.62
CA ASP A 402 -14.36 16.30 -11.89
C ASP A 402 -13.25 15.75 -12.79
N ASP A 403 -13.59 14.73 -13.57
CA ASP A 403 -12.63 13.96 -14.36
C ASP A 403 -11.43 13.47 -13.52
N SER A 404 -11.68 12.92 -12.33
CA SER A 404 -10.64 12.50 -11.36
C SER A 404 -9.55 11.56 -11.90
N ALA A 405 -9.82 10.84 -13.00
CA ALA A 405 -8.82 10.03 -13.70
C ALA A 405 -7.72 10.87 -14.39
N MET A 406 -7.94 12.18 -14.57
CA MET A 406 -6.98 13.16 -15.09
C MET A 406 -6.28 12.62 -16.35
N ASN A 407 -4.94 12.52 -16.32
CA ASN A 407 -4.14 12.04 -17.46
C ASN A 407 -4.62 10.71 -18.02
N ALA A 408 -5.11 9.77 -17.21
CA ALA A 408 -5.59 8.48 -17.71
C ALA A 408 -6.84 8.64 -18.59
N SER A 409 -7.75 9.56 -18.22
CA SER A 409 -8.89 9.91 -19.07
C SER A 409 -8.42 10.57 -20.37
N TRP A 410 -7.47 11.52 -20.27
CA TRP A 410 -7.00 12.28 -21.42
C TRP A 410 -6.16 11.47 -22.41
N VAL A 411 -5.47 10.42 -21.99
CA VAL A 411 -4.89 9.43 -22.91
C VAL A 411 -5.97 8.84 -23.80
N ASN A 412 -7.08 8.41 -23.20
CA ASN A 412 -8.17 7.74 -23.93
C ASN A 412 -8.94 8.68 -24.85
N TYR A 413 -9.15 9.94 -24.46
CA TYR A 413 -9.93 10.90 -25.25
C TYR A 413 -9.10 11.75 -26.22
N GLY A 414 -7.87 12.12 -25.82
CA GLY A 414 -7.06 13.10 -26.53
C GLY A 414 -5.80 12.54 -27.18
N GLY A 415 -5.43 11.28 -26.90
CA GLY A 415 -4.13 10.75 -27.32
C GLY A 415 -2.99 11.61 -26.76
N VAL A 416 -3.07 11.96 -25.48
CA VAL A 416 -2.08 12.80 -24.78
C VAL A 416 -1.70 12.10 -23.48
N CYS A 417 -0.50 12.24 -22.92
CA CYS A 417 0.37 13.41 -22.93
C CYS A 417 1.78 13.13 -23.44
N PHE A 418 2.30 14.02 -24.30
CA PHE A 418 3.67 14.01 -24.78
C PHE A 418 4.59 15.05 -24.11
N CYS A 419 4.16 15.68 -23.03
CA CYS A 419 5.03 16.62 -22.31
C CYS A 419 6.29 15.90 -21.76
N PRO A 420 7.39 16.62 -21.50
CA PRO A 420 8.64 16.02 -21.05
C PRO A 420 8.49 15.13 -19.81
N HIS A 421 7.62 15.52 -18.86
CA HIS A 421 7.39 14.75 -17.62
C HIS A 421 6.66 13.42 -17.88
N CYS A 422 5.66 13.41 -18.76
CA CYS A 422 4.94 12.18 -19.12
C CYS A 422 5.82 11.22 -19.89
N ARG A 423 6.63 11.70 -20.84
CA ARG A 423 7.58 10.85 -21.58
C ARG A 423 8.67 10.28 -20.65
N ALA A 424 9.18 11.08 -19.71
CA ALA A 424 10.12 10.59 -18.70
C ALA A 424 9.48 9.52 -17.79
N GLY A 425 8.24 9.74 -17.33
CA GLY A 425 7.50 8.75 -16.54
C GLY A 425 7.22 7.46 -17.33
N PHE A 426 6.93 7.57 -18.62
CA PHE A 426 6.72 6.41 -19.49
C PHE A 426 8.00 5.60 -19.70
N ARG A 427 9.13 6.27 -19.94
CA ARG A 427 10.45 5.62 -19.99
C ARG A 427 10.76 4.85 -18.70
N GLU A 428 10.49 5.45 -17.55
CA GLU A 428 10.66 4.78 -16.25
C GLU A 428 9.72 3.58 -16.06
N PHE A 429 8.49 3.67 -16.56
CA PHE A 429 7.56 2.55 -16.58
C PHE A 429 8.11 1.38 -17.42
N LEU A 430 8.61 1.65 -18.62
CA LEU A 430 9.19 0.62 -19.50
C LEU A 430 10.40 -0.04 -18.84
N ARG A 431 11.31 0.75 -18.24
CA ARG A 431 12.47 0.24 -17.50
C ARG A 431 12.09 -0.75 -16.39
N LYS A 432 10.95 -0.53 -15.73
CA LYS A 432 10.48 -1.39 -14.62
C LYS A 432 9.70 -2.62 -15.06
N THR A 433 9.06 -2.56 -16.23
CA THR A 433 8.05 -3.54 -16.64
C THR A 433 8.47 -4.39 -17.83
N LYS A 434 9.58 -4.05 -18.48
CA LYS A 434 10.10 -4.74 -19.66
C LYS A 434 11.55 -5.11 -19.48
N THR A 435 11.87 -6.35 -19.82
CA THR A 435 13.25 -6.83 -19.97
C THR A 435 13.92 -6.17 -21.16
N ASP A 436 15.26 -6.22 -21.22
CA ASP A 436 16.02 -5.65 -22.33
C ASP A 436 15.65 -6.30 -23.69
N ASP A 437 15.35 -7.60 -23.70
CA ASP A 437 14.91 -8.30 -24.90
C ASP A 437 13.53 -7.82 -25.37
N GLU A 438 12.57 -7.65 -24.45
CA GLU A 438 11.27 -7.08 -24.79
C GLU A 438 11.39 -5.64 -25.29
N GLN A 439 12.25 -4.83 -24.67
CA GLN A 439 12.53 -3.46 -25.11
C GLN A 439 13.09 -3.44 -26.53
N ARG A 440 14.07 -4.29 -26.84
CA ARG A 440 14.62 -4.44 -28.20
C ARG A 440 13.55 -4.88 -29.22
N ALA A 441 12.69 -5.83 -28.85
CA ALA A 441 11.59 -6.28 -29.70
C ALA A 441 10.58 -5.15 -30.00
N LEU A 442 10.50 -4.17 -29.11
CA LEU A 442 9.68 -2.95 -29.26
C LEU A 442 10.43 -1.81 -29.97
N GLY A 443 11.63 -2.06 -30.52
CA GLY A 443 12.42 -1.06 -31.23
C GLY A 443 13.11 -0.04 -30.32
N ILE A 444 13.31 -0.39 -29.04
CA ILE A 444 14.02 0.43 -28.05
C ILE A 444 15.44 -0.10 -27.93
N THR A 445 16.41 0.62 -28.49
CA THR A 445 17.83 0.22 -28.46
C THR A 445 18.54 0.67 -27.19
N ASP A 446 18.16 1.82 -26.65
CA ASP A 446 18.68 2.39 -25.42
C ASP A 446 17.54 3.08 -24.67
N ILE A 447 17.22 2.55 -23.49
CA ILE A 447 16.13 3.06 -22.67
C ILE A 447 16.43 4.44 -22.12
N ASP A 448 17.69 4.80 -21.87
CA ASP A 448 18.05 6.06 -21.22
C ASP A 448 17.86 7.25 -22.17
N THR A 449 18.09 7.03 -23.47
CA THR A 449 17.88 8.04 -24.51
C THR A 449 16.53 7.92 -25.22
N PHE A 450 15.71 6.93 -24.86
CA PHE A 450 14.40 6.71 -25.47
C PHE A 450 13.46 7.93 -25.36
N ASP A 451 12.95 8.36 -26.53
CA ASP A 451 11.91 9.37 -26.68
C ASP A 451 10.72 8.78 -27.44
N TYR A 452 9.61 8.57 -26.73
CA TYR A 452 8.40 7.99 -27.31
C TYR A 452 7.81 8.82 -28.48
N ARG A 453 7.92 10.17 -28.45
CA ARG A 453 7.44 11.02 -29.55
C ARG A 453 8.26 10.76 -30.82
N ALA A 454 9.58 10.66 -30.69
CA ALA A 454 10.45 10.36 -31.82
C ALA A 454 10.24 8.92 -32.33
N HIS A 455 10.08 7.98 -31.40
CA HIS A 455 9.81 6.57 -31.72
C HIS A 455 8.52 6.38 -32.52
N LEU A 456 7.45 7.12 -32.23
CA LEU A 456 6.20 7.07 -33.02
C LEU A 456 6.30 7.73 -34.39
N LYS A 457 7.09 8.81 -34.52
CA LYS A 457 7.26 9.51 -35.80
C LYS A 457 8.06 8.71 -36.82
N ALA A 458 9.03 7.92 -36.37
CA ALA A 458 9.88 7.09 -37.24
C ALA A 458 9.09 6.08 -38.12
N PRO A 459 8.12 5.30 -37.61
CA PRO A 459 7.32 4.35 -38.40
C PRO A 459 6.12 4.98 -39.13
N GLY A 460 6.02 6.31 -39.22
CA GLY A 460 5.00 6.96 -40.05
C GLY A 460 3.76 7.48 -39.32
N VAL A 461 3.86 7.82 -38.02
CA VAL A 461 2.83 8.61 -37.32
C VAL A 461 3.31 10.07 -37.25
N PRO A 462 3.11 10.89 -38.31
CA PRO A 462 3.80 12.17 -38.45
C PRO A 462 3.36 13.23 -37.45
N ASP A 463 2.09 13.20 -37.05
CA ASP A 463 1.43 14.26 -36.28
C ASP A 463 0.32 13.72 -35.37
N ALA A 464 -0.33 14.62 -34.61
CA ALA A 464 -1.32 14.25 -33.62
C ALA A 464 -2.60 13.62 -34.19
N ALA A 465 -2.97 13.91 -35.44
CA ALA A 465 -4.23 13.44 -36.02
C ALA A 465 -4.22 11.92 -36.31
N PRO A 466 -3.23 11.36 -37.05
CA PRO A 466 -3.08 9.91 -37.19
C PRO A 466 -2.90 9.21 -35.85
N TYR A 467 -2.11 9.79 -34.92
CA TYR A 467 -1.93 9.21 -33.59
C TYR A 467 -3.27 9.02 -32.87
N ARG A 468 -4.11 10.07 -32.76
CA ARG A 468 -5.40 9.96 -32.07
C ARG A 468 -6.33 8.92 -32.68
N LYS A 469 -6.28 8.72 -33.99
CA LYS A 469 -7.11 7.74 -34.69
C LYS A 469 -6.66 6.31 -34.42
N GLU A 470 -5.34 6.09 -34.29
CA GLU A 470 -4.74 4.76 -34.37
C GLU A 470 -4.03 4.35 -33.07
N PHE A 471 -3.94 5.21 -32.05
CA PHE A 471 -3.03 4.96 -30.91
C PHE A 471 -3.24 3.62 -30.22
N LYS A 472 -4.48 3.13 -30.09
CA LYS A 472 -4.78 1.81 -29.51
C LYS A 472 -4.19 0.63 -30.30
N ALA A 473 -3.93 0.81 -31.59
CA ALA A 473 -3.29 -0.18 -32.45
C ALA A 473 -1.76 0.02 -32.55
N LEU A 474 -1.23 1.14 -32.03
CA LEU A 474 0.20 1.43 -32.08
C LEU A 474 0.96 0.65 -31.00
N PRO A 475 2.20 0.20 -31.30
CA PRO A 475 3.06 -0.45 -30.32
C PRO A 475 3.24 0.45 -29.09
N LEU A 476 3.43 -0.18 -27.92
CA LEU A 476 3.65 0.50 -26.63
C LEU A 476 2.43 1.26 -26.06
N THR A 477 1.26 1.17 -26.69
CA THR A 477 0.01 1.67 -26.12
C THR A 477 -0.70 0.57 -25.32
N PRO A 478 -1.23 0.85 -24.11
CA PRO A 478 -2.03 -0.13 -23.36
C PRO A 478 -3.25 -0.59 -24.19
N ALA A 479 -3.52 -1.90 -24.18
CA ALA A 479 -4.72 -2.50 -24.78
C ALA A 479 -6.00 -2.13 -24.04
#